data_AF-A0A537DKD1-F1
#
_entry.id   AF-A0A537DKD1-F1
#
_cell.length_a   1.000
_cell.length_b   1.000
_cell.length_c   1.000
_cell.angle_alpha   90.00
_cell.angle_beta   90.00
_cell.angle_gamma   90.00
#
_symmetry.space_group_name_H-M   'P 1'
#
loop_
_entity.id
_entity.type
_entity.pdbx_description
1 polymer ?
#
loop_
_entity_poly.entity_id
_entity_poly.type
_entity_poly.pdbx_seq_one_letter_code
_entity_poly.pdbx_strand_id
1 'polypeptide(L)'
;MGWAPEEAKGVWSIDEPFNMILDVTKGAQYMQEVRDMVLAGYRWGIKEGPIAYEQIRGLKVKITDVSLHEDPVHRGPAQIMPMTRRAMFVAFLEAAPTLLEPVQKITTRVPNELLGAVTSVITQKRGKIVSVDQKGHLVSVVGEMPTAESFDLSEVMRSQTQGRAFWGLEFARWSPVPTSLLQTVVEGIRKRKGLSLEPPKASDFMEA
;
A
#
# COMPACT_ATOMS: atom_id res chain seq x y z
N MET A 1 14.93 3.83 -17.77
CA MET A 1 13.57 4.26 -17.38
C MET A 1 12.47 3.77 -18.31
N GLY A 2 12.71 3.35 -19.57
CA GLY A 2 11.77 2.50 -20.33
C GLY A 2 10.37 3.07 -20.63
N TRP A 3 10.08 4.31 -20.24
CA TRP A 3 8.78 4.95 -20.44
C TRP A 3 8.69 5.56 -21.83
N ALA A 4 7.48 5.52 -22.38
CA ALA A 4 7.18 6.25 -23.59
C ALA A 4 7.27 7.77 -23.33
N PRO A 5 7.87 8.57 -24.23
CA PRO A 5 8.08 10.01 -24.01
C PRO A 5 6.80 10.78 -23.68
N GLU A 6 5.66 10.38 -24.26
CA GLU A 6 4.35 10.95 -24.01
C GLU A 6 3.88 10.74 -22.56
N GLU A 7 4.10 9.55 -21.98
CA GLU A 7 3.72 9.29 -20.58
C GLU A 7 4.56 10.15 -19.63
N ALA A 8 5.86 10.29 -19.91
CA ALA A 8 6.76 11.09 -19.09
C ALA A 8 6.42 12.59 -19.11
N LYS A 9 6.02 13.13 -20.27
CA LYS A 9 5.58 14.53 -20.41
C LYS A 9 4.21 14.78 -19.77
N GLY A 10 3.36 13.76 -19.74
CA GLY A 10 1.98 13.84 -19.25
C GLY A 10 1.84 13.80 -17.73
N VAL A 11 2.92 13.61 -16.97
CA VAL A 11 2.84 13.47 -15.50
C VAL A 11 2.32 14.76 -14.86
N TRP A 12 1.18 14.65 -14.17
CA TRP A 12 0.56 15.77 -13.46
C TRP A 12 0.92 15.83 -12.00
N SER A 13 1.05 14.67 -11.34
CA SER A 13 1.36 14.57 -9.91
C SER A 13 2.03 13.24 -9.61
N ILE A 14 2.95 13.26 -8.65
CA ILE A 14 3.53 12.09 -7.99
C ILE A 14 3.35 12.33 -6.49
N ASP A 15 2.86 11.35 -5.75
CA ASP A 15 2.66 11.43 -4.31
C ASP A 15 3.65 10.54 -3.52
N GLU A 16 3.77 10.83 -2.22
CA GLU A 16 4.68 10.14 -1.30
C GLU A 16 4.48 8.61 -1.27
N PRO A 17 3.27 8.05 -1.43
CA PRO A 17 3.07 6.61 -1.59
C PRO A 17 3.40 6.04 -2.97
N PHE A 18 4.10 6.81 -3.80
CA PHE A 18 4.52 6.47 -5.16
C PHE A 18 3.37 6.21 -6.13
N ASN A 19 2.20 6.79 -5.88
CA ASN A 19 1.19 6.85 -6.93
C ASN A 19 1.46 8.06 -7.83
N MET A 20 1.00 7.96 -9.07
CA MET A 20 1.08 9.03 -10.04
C MET A 20 -0.16 9.05 -10.91
N ILE A 21 -0.48 10.24 -11.40
CA ILE A 21 -1.49 10.46 -12.42
C ILE A 21 -0.88 11.24 -13.58
N LEU A 22 -1.18 10.79 -14.79
CA LEU A 22 -0.70 11.38 -16.02
C LEU A 22 -1.80 11.50 -17.07
N ASP A 23 -1.73 12.58 -17.83
CA ASP A 23 -2.60 12.89 -18.95
C ASP A 23 -1.90 12.55 -20.27
N VAL A 24 -2.47 11.62 -21.01
CA VAL A 24 -2.03 11.22 -22.35
C VAL A 24 -3.13 11.44 -23.39
N THR A 25 -4.13 12.26 -23.05
CA THR A 25 -5.22 12.63 -23.96
C THR A 25 -4.68 13.41 -25.17
N LYS A 26 -5.38 13.34 -26.30
CA LYS A 26 -5.04 14.07 -27.53
C LYS A 26 -6.24 14.90 -27.98
N GLY A 27 -6.06 16.21 -28.05
CA GLY A 27 -7.13 17.11 -28.49
C GLY A 27 -8.29 17.26 -27.50
N ALA A 28 -8.10 16.87 -26.23
CA ALA A 28 -9.11 16.99 -25.20
C ALA A 28 -9.41 18.47 -24.88
N GLN A 29 -10.53 18.96 -25.40
CA GLN A 29 -10.98 20.32 -25.15
C GLN A 29 -11.25 20.52 -23.66
N TYR A 30 -10.84 21.67 -23.14
CA TYR A 30 -11.04 22.10 -21.76
C TYR A 30 -10.37 21.25 -20.66
N MET A 31 -9.52 20.27 -21.00
CA MET A 31 -8.89 19.40 -20.00
C MET A 31 -8.07 20.17 -18.96
N GLN A 32 -7.41 21.25 -19.37
CA GLN A 32 -6.63 22.08 -18.47
C GLN A 32 -7.49 22.82 -17.44
N GLU A 33 -8.74 23.16 -17.77
CA GLU A 33 -9.67 23.83 -16.83
C GLU A 33 -10.10 22.90 -15.70
N VAL A 34 -10.22 21.59 -15.98
CA VAL A 34 -10.68 20.60 -14.99
C VAL A 34 -9.55 19.90 -14.24
N ARG A 35 -8.28 20.17 -14.61
CA ARG A 35 -7.10 19.49 -14.08
C ARG A 35 -7.07 19.47 -12.54
N ASP A 36 -7.30 20.60 -11.89
CA ASP A 36 -7.24 20.68 -10.42
C ASP A 36 -8.36 19.87 -9.75
N MET A 37 -9.54 19.84 -10.36
CA MET A 37 -10.67 19.04 -9.89
C MET A 37 -10.43 17.54 -10.08
N VAL A 38 -9.80 17.15 -11.20
CA VAL A 38 -9.34 15.77 -11.42
C VAL A 38 -8.29 15.39 -10.38
N LEU A 39 -7.29 16.24 -10.13
CA LEU A 39 -6.28 16.00 -9.11
C LEU A 39 -6.88 15.89 -7.70
N ALA A 40 -7.91 16.68 -7.39
CA ALA A 40 -8.63 16.58 -6.12
C ALA A 40 -9.39 15.26 -5.99
N GLY A 41 -10.11 14.83 -7.03
CA GLY A 41 -10.80 13.53 -7.06
C GLY A 41 -9.84 12.34 -6.97
N TYR A 42 -8.72 12.40 -7.69
CA TYR A 42 -7.63 11.44 -7.62
C TYR A 42 -7.06 11.33 -6.20
N ARG A 43 -6.67 12.46 -5.60
CA ARG A 43 -6.11 12.52 -4.24
C ARG A 43 -7.08 12.00 -3.19
N TRP A 44 -8.38 12.24 -3.37
CA TRP A 44 -9.41 11.67 -2.53
C TRP A 44 -9.46 10.14 -2.66
N GLY A 45 -9.49 9.62 -3.89
CA GLY A 45 -9.56 8.19 -4.12
C GLY A 45 -8.34 7.41 -3.63
N ILE A 46 -7.11 7.93 -3.78
CA ILE A 46 -5.90 7.22 -3.32
C ILE A 46 -5.76 7.20 -1.80
N LYS A 47 -6.37 8.13 -1.08
CA LYS A 47 -6.38 8.13 0.40
C LYS A 47 -7.27 7.02 0.97
N GLU A 48 -8.34 6.69 0.26
CA GLU A 48 -9.37 5.75 0.72
C GLU A 48 -9.72 4.76 -0.39
N GLY A 49 -8.87 3.75 -0.59
CA GLY A 49 -9.06 2.76 -1.65
C GLY A 49 -10.28 1.85 -1.43
N PRO A 50 -10.89 1.31 -2.50
CA PRO A 50 -12.21 0.67 -2.44
C PRO A 50 -12.22 -0.65 -1.65
N ILE A 51 -11.09 -1.37 -1.57
CA ILE A 51 -11.01 -2.69 -0.91
C ILE A 51 -11.29 -2.59 0.59
N ALA A 52 -10.64 -1.66 1.29
CA ALA A 52 -10.68 -1.60 2.75
C ALA A 52 -10.56 -0.17 3.32
N TYR A 53 -10.75 0.85 2.47
CA TYR A 53 -10.56 2.27 2.82
C TYR A 53 -9.15 2.53 3.36
N GLU A 54 -8.16 1.77 2.87
CA GLU A 54 -6.74 1.97 3.15
C GLU A 54 -6.10 2.77 2.02
N GLN A 55 -4.99 3.43 2.31
CA GLN A 55 -4.27 4.24 1.34
C GLN A 55 -3.69 3.38 0.22
N ILE A 56 -3.96 3.74 -1.02
CA ILE A 56 -3.41 3.10 -2.23
C ILE A 56 -1.93 3.47 -2.37
N ARG A 57 -1.11 2.52 -2.85
CA ARG A 57 0.32 2.70 -3.11
C ARG A 57 0.71 2.12 -4.47
N GLY A 58 1.68 2.76 -5.13
CA GLY A 58 2.29 2.27 -6.37
C GLY A 58 1.39 2.30 -7.61
N LEU A 59 0.33 3.12 -7.63
CA LEU A 59 -0.59 3.22 -8.76
C LEU A 59 -0.07 4.16 -9.86
N LYS A 60 -0.17 3.75 -11.14
CA LYS A 60 0.00 4.63 -12.29
C LYS A 60 -1.34 4.84 -13.00
N VAL A 61 -1.99 5.97 -12.73
CA VAL A 61 -3.27 6.34 -13.35
C VAL A 61 -3.01 7.09 -14.65
N LYS A 62 -3.60 6.61 -15.75
CA LYS A 62 -3.50 7.25 -17.07
C LYS A 62 -4.86 7.73 -17.51
N ILE A 63 -4.98 9.02 -17.80
CA ILE A 63 -6.15 9.58 -18.46
C ILE A 63 -5.92 9.44 -19.96
N THR A 64 -6.68 8.52 -20.58
CA THR A 64 -6.53 8.19 -22.00
C THR A 64 -7.46 8.97 -22.89
N ASP A 65 -8.67 9.26 -22.40
CA ASP A 65 -9.69 10.02 -23.10
C ASP A 65 -10.60 10.76 -22.11
N VAL A 66 -11.27 11.81 -22.57
CA VAL A 66 -12.22 12.58 -21.77
C VAL A 66 -13.26 13.27 -22.66
N SER A 67 -14.51 13.27 -22.21
CA SER A 67 -15.59 14.08 -22.80
C SER A 67 -16.07 15.08 -21.76
N LEU A 68 -15.89 16.37 -22.04
CA LEU A 68 -16.26 17.46 -21.16
C LEU A 68 -17.34 18.31 -21.82
N HIS A 69 -18.35 18.70 -21.04
CA HIS A 69 -19.39 19.62 -21.49
C HIS A 69 -18.77 20.99 -21.86
N GLU A 70 -19.36 21.77 -22.77
CA GLU A 70 -18.79 23.08 -23.14
C GLU A 70 -19.02 24.14 -22.04
N ASP A 71 -20.23 24.16 -21.47
CA ASP A 71 -20.58 25.05 -20.36
C ASP A 71 -19.84 24.68 -19.06
N PRO A 72 -19.06 25.60 -18.45
CA PRO A 72 -18.40 25.39 -17.15
C PRO A 72 -19.35 25.05 -16.00
N VAL A 73 -20.63 25.48 -16.04
CA VAL A 73 -21.62 25.19 -15.00
C VAL A 73 -21.86 23.67 -14.86
N HIS A 74 -21.66 22.92 -15.94
CA HIS A 74 -21.79 21.46 -15.99
C HIS A 74 -20.48 20.71 -15.75
N ARG A 75 -19.43 21.38 -15.26
CA ARG A 75 -18.11 20.79 -14.98
C ARG A 75 -17.54 21.23 -13.64
N GLY A 76 -18.42 21.51 -12.68
CA GLY A 76 -18.00 21.91 -11.35
C GLY A 76 -17.33 20.78 -10.55
N PRO A 77 -16.70 21.08 -9.41
CA PRO A 77 -16.02 20.09 -8.57
C PRO A 77 -16.91 18.92 -8.15
N ALA A 78 -18.20 19.19 -7.90
CA ALA A 78 -19.20 18.19 -7.52
C ALA A 78 -19.47 17.15 -8.62
N GLN A 79 -19.11 17.43 -9.88
CA GLN A 79 -19.26 16.49 -11.00
C GLN A 79 -17.92 15.81 -11.32
N ILE A 80 -16.84 16.59 -11.42
CA ILE A 80 -15.53 16.09 -11.84
C ILE A 80 -14.87 15.20 -10.77
N MET A 81 -14.90 15.60 -9.50
CA MET A 81 -14.20 14.86 -8.44
C MET A 81 -14.79 13.45 -8.22
N PRO A 82 -16.12 13.28 -8.07
CA PRO A 82 -16.70 11.94 -7.91
C PRO A 82 -16.53 11.08 -9.15
N MET A 83 -16.69 11.65 -10.35
CA MET A 83 -16.49 10.91 -11.60
C MET A 83 -15.06 10.38 -11.70
N THR A 84 -14.05 11.23 -11.45
CA THR A 84 -12.64 10.82 -11.44
C THR A 84 -12.39 9.68 -10.47
N ARG A 85 -12.91 9.79 -9.23
CA ARG A 85 -12.75 8.74 -8.21
C ARG A 85 -13.39 7.43 -8.64
N ARG A 86 -14.61 7.48 -9.17
CA ARG A 86 -15.35 6.28 -9.63
C ARG A 86 -14.63 5.59 -10.78
N ALA A 87 -14.24 6.33 -11.82
CA ALA A 87 -13.50 5.78 -12.96
C ALA A 87 -12.18 5.13 -12.50
N MET A 88 -11.46 5.78 -11.59
CA MET A 88 -10.24 5.20 -11.01
C MET A 88 -10.51 3.92 -10.22
N PHE A 89 -11.62 3.84 -9.48
CA PHE A 89 -11.97 2.64 -8.70
C PHE A 89 -12.42 1.47 -9.56
N VAL A 90 -13.14 1.72 -10.65
CA VAL A 90 -13.43 0.68 -11.66
C VAL A 90 -12.13 0.08 -12.18
N ALA A 91 -11.24 0.92 -12.72
CA ALA A 91 -9.96 0.47 -13.26
C ALA A 91 -9.08 -0.22 -12.20
N PHE A 92 -9.08 0.30 -10.97
CA PHE A 92 -8.33 -0.29 -9.85
C PHE A 92 -8.82 -1.69 -9.50
N LEU A 93 -10.14 -1.91 -9.43
CA LEU A 93 -10.72 -3.21 -9.10
C LEU A 93 -10.55 -4.24 -10.23
N GLU A 94 -10.60 -3.80 -11.49
CA GLU A 94 -10.32 -4.66 -12.64
C GLU A 94 -8.84 -5.04 -12.74
N ALA A 95 -7.93 -4.23 -12.19
CA ALA A 95 -6.49 -4.50 -12.16
C ALA A 95 -6.07 -5.55 -11.10
N ALA A 96 -7.02 -6.32 -10.54
CA ALA A 96 -6.80 -7.35 -9.52
C ALA A 96 -5.94 -6.85 -8.33
N PRO A 97 -6.41 -5.81 -7.61
CA PRO A 97 -5.63 -5.17 -6.57
C PRO A 97 -5.51 -6.07 -5.32
N THR A 98 -4.49 -5.82 -4.52
CA THR A 98 -4.23 -6.58 -3.27
C THR A 98 -3.94 -5.66 -2.10
N LEU A 99 -3.97 -6.22 -0.89
CA LEU A 99 -3.59 -5.51 0.33
C LEU A 99 -2.10 -5.68 0.59
N LEU A 100 -1.45 -4.60 0.99
CA LEU A 100 -0.04 -4.61 1.40
C LEU A 100 0.06 -4.48 2.92
N GLU A 101 0.89 -5.32 3.54
CA GLU A 101 1.29 -5.19 4.94
C GLU A 101 2.71 -4.57 5.05
N PRO A 102 2.97 -3.73 6.08
CA PRO A 102 4.31 -3.24 6.34
C PRO A 102 5.18 -4.35 6.91
N VAL A 103 6.39 -4.48 6.38
CA VAL A 103 7.42 -5.41 6.82
C VAL A 103 8.52 -4.61 7.50
N GLN A 104 8.93 -5.07 8.68
CA GLN A 104 10.03 -4.53 9.44
C GLN A 104 11.25 -5.43 9.32
N LYS A 105 12.43 -4.81 9.22
CA LYS A 105 13.70 -5.49 9.43
C LYS A 105 13.99 -5.53 10.92
N ILE A 106 14.19 -6.73 11.45
CA ILE A 106 14.65 -6.96 12.82
C ILE A 106 16.15 -7.19 12.80
N THR A 107 16.87 -6.45 13.63
CA THR A 107 18.30 -6.67 13.87
C THR A 107 18.49 -7.03 15.33
N THR A 108 18.99 -8.23 15.59
CA THR A 108 19.18 -8.78 16.94
C THR A 108 20.65 -9.09 17.18
N ARG A 109 21.16 -8.87 18.38
CA ARG A 109 22.48 -9.28 18.86
C ARG A 109 22.32 -10.10 20.13
N VAL A 110 22.86 -11.32 20.11
CA VAL A 110 22.80 -12.27 21.22
C VAL A 110 24.10 -13.06 21.35
N PRO A 111 24.40 -13.63 22.52
CA PRO A 111 25.38 -14.71 22.66
C PRO A 111 25.09 -15.89 21.71
N ASN A 112 26.13 -16.57 21.24
CA ASN A 112 26.01 -17.67 20.26
C ASN A 112 25.05 -18.80 20.71
N GLU A 113 25.01 -19.10 22.01
CA GLU A 113 24.11 -20.11 22.59
C GLU A 113 22.61 -19.80 22.43
N LEU A 114 22.26 -18.53 22.19
CA LEU A 114 20.87 -18.07 22.03
C LEU A 114 20.46 -17.85 20.56
N LEU A 115 21.34 -18.15 19.60
CA LEU A 115 21.05 -18.02 18.18
C LEU A 115 19.80 -18.81 17.76
N GLY A 116 19.69 -20.06 18.24
CA GLY A 116 18.54 -20.92 17.95
C GLY A 116 17.22 -20.34 18.49
N ALA A 117 17.25 -19.78 19.71
CA ALA A 117 16.09 -19.15 20.33
C ALA A 117 15.59 -17.94 19.52
N VAL A 118 16.49 -17.02 19.14
CA VAL A 118 16.14 -15.84 18.33
C VAL A 118 15.59 -16.24 16.95
N THR A 119 16.23 -17.20 16.29
CA THR A 119 15.82 -17.67 14.96
C THR A 119 14.42 -18.30 15.02
N SER A 120 14.15 -19.07 16.08
CA SER A 120 12.83 -19.66 16.33
C SER A 120 11.76 -18.58 16.51
N VAL A 121 12.01 -17.56 17.34
CA VAL A 121 11.07 -16.44 17.55
C VAL A 121 10.75 -15.73 16.24
N ILE A 122 11.76 -15.37 15.44
CA ILE A 122 11.54 -14.69 14.16
C ILE A 122 10.68 -15.56 13.23
N THR A 123 10.98 -16.86 13.14
CA THR A 123 10.25 -17.80 12.26
C THR A 123 8.80 -17.98 12.70
N GLN A 124 8.54 -18.12 14.01
CA GLN A 124 7.18 -18.24 14.56
C GLN A 124 6.33 -17.00 14.27
N LYS A 125 6.96 -15.83 14.14
CA LYS A 125 6.32 -14.54 13.81
C LYS A 125 6.26 -14.27 12.31
N ARG A 126 6.13 -15.31 11.47
CA ARG A 126 6.15 -15.26 9.99
C ARG A 126 7.39 -14.54 9.42
N GLY A 127 8.46 -14.42 10.20
CA GLY A 127 9.67 -13.77 9.78
C GLY A 127 10.58 -14.69 9.00
N LYS A 128 11.44 -14.10 8.18
CA LYS A 128 12.52 -14.80 7.47
C LYS A 128 13.87 -14.26 7.90
N ILE A 129 14.86 -15.14 7.99
CA ILE A 129 16.24 -14.76 8.25
C ILE A 129 16.88 -14.27 6.95
N VAL A 130 17.52 -13.12 7.01
CA VAL A 130 18.23 -12.49 5.88
C VAL A 130 19.73 -12.74 5.99
N SER A 131 20.30 -12.54 7.18
CA SER A 131 21.71 -12.84 7.43
C SER A 131 21.97 -13.21 8.89
N VAL A 132 23.07 -13.94 9.09
CA VAL A 132 23.60 -14.29 10.41
C VAL A 132 25.10 -14.02 10.37
N ASP A 133 25.56 -13.11 11.22
CA ASP A 133 26.94 -12.66 11.26
C ASP A 133 27.52 -12.86 12.67
N GLN A 134 28.60 -13.63 12.80
CA GLN A 134 29.27 -13.84 14.08
C GLN A 134 30.43 -12.86 14.27
N LYS A 135 30.46 -12.16 15.41
CA LYS A 135 31.55 -11.28 15.83
C LYS A 135 32.00 -11.64 17.25
N GLY A 136 33.05 -12.46 17.34
CA GLY A 136 33.54 -12.98 18.62
C GLY A 136 32.51 -13.87 19.29
N HIS A 137 32.12 -13.52 20.52
CA HIS A 137 31.13 -14.26 21.31
C HIS A 137 29.67 -13.88 21.03
N LEU A 138 29.45 -12.81 20.24
CA LEU A 138 28.12 -12.35 19.87
C LEU A 138 27.80 -12.74 18.43
N VAL A 139 26.53 -13.05 18.20
CA VAL A 139 25.94 -13.30 16.89
C VAL A 139 24.91 -12.22 16.62
N SER A 140 24.99 -11.63 15.44
CA SER A 140 24.02 -10.70 14.90
C SER A 140 23.11 -11.45 13.95
N VAL A 141 21.80 -11.39 14.18
CA VAL A 141 20.77 -11.99 13.31
C VAL A 141 19.97 -10.86 12.70
N VAL A 142 19.90 -10.83 11.37
CA VAL A 142 19.05 -9.91 10.63
C VAL A 142 17.93 -10.70 10.01
N GLY A 143 16.69 -10.27 10.23
CA GLY A 143 15.51 -10.86 9.63
C GLY A 143 14.52 -9.81 9.15
N GLU A 144 13.47 -10.27 8.49
CA GLU A 144 12.32 -9.46 8.11
C GLU A 144 11.05 -10.12 8.58
N MET A 145 10.15 -9.35 9.20
CA MET A 145 8.86 -9.85 9.70
C MET A 145 7.76 -8.80 9.51
N PRO A 146 6.50 -9.22 9.33
CA PRO A 146 5.38 -8.29 9.26
C PRO A 146 5.16 -7.55 10.59
N THR A 147 4.85 -6.26 10.53
CA THR A 147 4.60 -5.46 11.76
C THR A 147 3.44 -6.00 12.59
N ALA A 148 2.45 -6.64 11.95
CA ALA A 148 1.32 -7.25 12.65
C ALA A 148 1.77 -8.32 13.68
N GLU A 149 2.95 -8.91 13.48
CA GLU A 149 3.50 -9.98 14.32
C GLU A 149 4.40 -9.43 15.45
N SER A 150 4.61 -8.11 15.54
CA SER A 150 5.56 -7.51 16.48
C SER A 150 4.96 -7.16 17.85
N PHE A 151 3.65 -7.34 18.06
CA PHE A 151 2.92 -6.78 19.21
C PHE A 151 3.44 -7.28 20.58
N ASP A 152 3.68 -8.58 20.70
CA ASP A 152 4.19 -9.30 21.87
C ASP A 152 5.68 -9.65 21.75
N LEU A 153 6.35 -9.17 20.69
CA LEU A 153 7.73 -9.53 20.37
C LEU A 153 8.69 -9.25 21.54
N SER A 154 8.48 -8.16 22.28
CA SER A 154 9.34 -7.79 23.42
C SER A 154 9.29 -8.83 24.54
N GLU A 155 8.09 -9.30 24.89
CA GLU A 155 7.89 -10.31 25.93
C GLU A 155 8.47 -11.66 25.49
N VAL A 156 8.15 -12.09 24.27
CA VAL A 156 8.63 -13.36 23.71
C VAL A 156 10.16 -13.36 23.61
N MET A 157 10.77 -12.29 23.07
CA MET A 157 12.22 -12.17 22.97
C MET A 157 12.87 -12.18 24.35
N ARG A 158 12.33 -11.44 25.32
CA ARG A 158 12.88 -11.41 26.68
C ARG A 158 12.84 -12.79 27.35
N SER A 159 11.71 -13.50 27.22
CA SER A 159 11.53 -14.85 27.78
C SER A 159 12.50 -15.85 27.14
N GLN A 160 12.56 -15.90 25.80
CA GLN A 160 13.37 -16.86 25.05
C GLN A 160 14.88 -16.60 25.16
N THR A 161 15.28 -15.37 25.49
CA THR A 161 16.71 -14.98 25.57
C THR A 161 17.17 -14.66 26.99
N GLN A 162 16.33 -14.92 27.99
CA GLN A 162 16.61 -14.59 29.40
C GLN A 162 16.99 -13.11 29.59
N GLY A 163 16.41 -12.23 28.77
CA GLY A 163 16.70 -10.79 28.74
C GLY A 163 18.06 -10.39 28.17
N ARG A 164 18.78 -11.30 27.50
CA ARG A 164 20.14 -11.05 26.97
C ARG A 164 20.18 -10.63 25.50
N ALA A 165 19.03 -10.53 24.84
CA ALA A 165 18.94 -10.02 23.47
C ALA A 165 18.85 -8.50 23.40
N PHE A 166 19.71 -7.91 22.59
CA PHE A 166 19.55 -6.54 22.10
C PHE A 166 18.95 -6.59 20.71
N TRP A 167 17.83 -5.93 20.49
CA TRP A 167 17.17 -5.94 19.19
C TRP A 167 16.53 -4.60 18.85
N GLY A 168 16.31 -4.37 17.57
CA GLY A 168 15.63 -3.18 17.05
C GLY A 168 14.87 -3.49 15.76
N LEU A 169 13.85 -2.68 15.50
CA LEU A 169 13.00 -2.77 14.32
C LEU A 169 13.15 -1.51 13.48
N GLU A 170 13.27 -1.67 12.18
CA GLU A 170 13.23 -0.59 11.20
C GLU A 170 12.26 -0.94 10.07
N PHE A 171 11.59 0.05 9.49
CA PHE A 171 10.74 -0.21 8.32
C PHE A 171 11.63 -0.70 7.16
N ALA A 172 11.24 -1.82 6.54
CA ALA A 172 11.95 -2.37 5.39
C ALA A 172 11.22 -2.09 4.08
N ARG A 173 9.95 -2.51 3.99
CA ARG A 173 9.11 -2.33 2.79
C ARG A 173 7.64 -2.59 3.06
N TRP A 174 6.81 -2.35 2.05
CA TRP A 174 5.48 -2.94 1.93
C TRP A 174 5.56 -4.27 1.18
N SER A 175 4.76 -5.25 1.58
CA SER A 175 4.70 -6.57 0.95
C SER A 175 3.25 -7.03 0.81
N PRO A 176 2.88 -7.78 -0.25
CA PRO A 176 1.54 -8.36 -0.35
C PRO A 176 1.21 -9.22 0.87
N VAL A 177 0.00 -9.05 1.38
CA VAL A 177 -0.56 -9.93 2.41
C VAL A 177 -0.72 -11.33 1.79
N PRO A 178 -0.34 -12.41 2.50
CA PRO A 178 -0.56 -13.77 2.02
C PRO A 178 -2.02 -14.02 1.62
N THR A 179 -2.25 -14.68 0.49
CA THR A 179 -3.60 -14.93 -0.04
C THR A 179 -4.51 -15.66 0.97
N SER A 180 -3.94 -16.54 1.81
CA SER A 180 -4.67 -17.25 2.87
C SER A 180 -5.18 -16.34 3.99
N LEU A 181 -4.57 -15.17 4.19
CA LEU A 181 -4.94 -14.19 5.22
C LEU A 181 -5.72 -13.00 4.65
N LEU A 182 -5.63 -12.77 3.34
CA LEU A 182 -6.13 -11.56 2.69
C LEU A 182 -7.60 -11.30 3.01
N GLN A 183 -8.47 -12.30 2.84
CA GLN A 183 -9.91 -12.16 3.10
C GLN A 183 -10.18 -11.76 4.56
N THR A 184 -9.63 -12.53 5.51
CA THR A 184 -9.79 -12.29 6.96
C THR A 184 -9.32 -10.89 7.36
N VAL A 185 -8.17 -10.44 6.82
CA VAL A 185 -7.63 -9.12 7.12
C VAL A 185 -8.52 -8.01 6.55
N VAL A 186 -8.99 -8.16 5.30
CA VAL A 186 -9.89 -7.19 4.66
C VAL A 186 -11.20 -7.08 5.43
N GLU A 187 -11.85 -8.19 5.75
CA GLU A 187 -13.09 -8.22 6.53
C GLU A 187 -12.90 -7.57 7.91
N GLY A 188 -11.78 -7.85 8.58
CA GLY A 188 -11.44 -7.25 9.88
C GLY A 188 -11.28 -5.73 9.81
N ILE A 189 -10.60 -5.21 8.79
CA ILE A 189 -10.45 -3.77 8.57
C ILE A 189 -11.81 -3.13 8.28
N ARG A 190 -12.60 -3.74 7.38
CA ARG A 190 -13.92 -3.23 6.98
C ARG A 190 -14.89 -3.19 8.15
N LYS A 191 -14.94 -4.26 8.95
CA LYS A 191 -15.73 -4.33 10.18
C LYS A 191 -15.34 -3.23 11.17
N ARG A 192 -14.04 -3.02 11.40
CA ARG A 192 -13.54 -1.96 12.30
C ARG A 192 -13.93 -0.55 11.83
N LYS A 193 -14.03 -0.34 10.51
CA LYS A 193 -14.43 0.94 9.89
C LYS A 193 -15.96 1.07 9.68
N GLY A 194 -16.76 0.09 10.11
CA GLY A 194 -18.22 0.12 9.93
C GLY A 194 -18.67 -0.04 8.47
N LEU A 195 -17.86 -0.67 7.62
CA LEU A 195 -18.16 -0.93 6.22
C LEU A 195 -18.84 -2.30 6.05
N SER A 196 -19.51 -2.52 4.90
CA SER A 196 -19.93 -3.87 4.49
C SER A 196 -18.73 -4.82 4.52
N LEU A 197 -18.90 -6.07 4.94
CA LEU A 197 -17.78 -7.03 5.05
C LEU A 197 -17.19 -7.36 3.67
N GLU A 198 -18.02 -7.40 2.63
CA GLU A 198 -17.58 -7.63 1.27
C GLU A 198 -17.08 -6.32 0.62
N PRO A 199 -15.92 -6.33 -0.05
CA PRO A 199 -15.49 -5.23 -0.89
C PRO A 199 -16.47 -4.95 -2.03
N PRO A 200 -16.62 -3.68 -2.46
CA PRO A 200 -17.42 -3.35 -3.63
C PRO A 200 -16.80 -3.94 -4.90
N LYS A 201 -17.64 -4.25 -5.88
CA LYS A 201 -17.26 -4.69 -7.22
C LYS A 201 -17.08 -3.49 -8.14
N ALA A 202 -16.40 -3.70 -9.27
CA ALA A 202 -16.25 -2.65 -10.27
C ALA A 202 -17.60 -2.15 -10.81
N SER A 203 -18.58 -3.04 -10.96
CA SER A 203 -19.96 -2.72 -11.38
C SER A 203 -20.62 -1.66 -10.50
N ASP A 204 -20.37 -1.71 -9.19
CA ASP A 204 -20.97 -0.80 -8.20
C ASP A 204 -20.53 0.66 -8.42
N PHE A 205 -19.41 0.86 -9.13
CA PHE A 205 -18.90 2.18 -9.52
C PHE A 205 -19.23 2.56 -10.97
N MET A 206 -19.67 1.62 -11.81
CA MET A 206 -20.10 1.88 -13.19
C MET A 206 -21.56 2.33 -13.27
N GLU A 207 -22.42 1.79 -12.42
CA GLU A 207 -23.85 2.13 -12.41
C GLU A 207 -24.09 3.46 -11.66
N ALA A 208 -24.48 4.51 -12.39
CA ALA A 208 -24.97 5.78 -11.88
C ALA A 208 -26.20 6.21 -12.69
#